data_AF-A0A9E4EM47-F1
#
_entry.id   AF-A0A9E4EM47-F1
#
_cell.length_a   1.000
_cell.length_b   1.000
_cell.length_c   1.000
_cell.angle_alpha   90.00
_cell.angle_beta   90.00
_cell.angle_gamma   90.00
#
_symmetry.space_group_name_H-M   'P 1'
#
loop_
_entity.id
_entity.type
_entity.pdbx_description
1 polymer ?
#
loop_
_entity_poly.entity_id
_entity_poly.type
_entity_poly.pdbx_seq_one_letter_code
_entity_poly.pdbx_strand_id
1 'polypeptide(L)'
;MLPLEMHFVRLVTANLDEVISEWIEEDEIPEGLRSAIAIHKTSWELSWKEFLASIPENLLLHKTPSIGDSRRFLPHIQAFLGFLLVVSCWCHSQPWREKKLLQTFEKRPLDFAFEILDQAEGNSIVEVLSQLVGDCAVAPHLQTTWRKMGNGQKCSLRFFWDGEAFRSTGTITKPGFSGERLGSLMRMLADLGLLTSPQRRKETLYR
;
A
#
# COMPACT_ATOMS: atom_id res chain seq x y z
N MET A 1 16.08 -14.27 -19.82
CA MET A 1 15.51 -13.35 -18.82
C MET A 1 15.02 -12.14 -19.60
N LEU A 2 13.74 -12.16 -20.02
CA LEU A 2 13.15 -11.05 -20.79
C LEU A 2 12.94 -9.86 -19.84
N PRO A 3 13.15 -8.61 -20.29
CA PRO A 3 12.79 -7.46 -19.48
C PRO A 3 11.28 -7.53 -19.20
N LEU A 4 10.90 -7.46 -17.92
CA LEU A 4 9.50 -7.20 -17.56
C LEU A 4 9.16 -5.85 -18.21
N GLU A 5 8.38 -5.89 -19.28
CA GLU A 5 7.62 -4.72 -19.72
C GLU A 5 6.74 -4.35 -18.52
N MET A 6 7.13 -3.30 -17.79
CA MET A 6 6.24 -2.68 -16.83
C MET A 6 5.08 -2.12 -17.63
N HIS A 7 3.98 -2.86 -17.69
CA HIS A 7 2.68 -2.33 -18.06
C HIS A 7 2.32 -1.27 -17.01
N PHE A 8 2.78 -0.04 -17.26
CA PHE A 8 2.23 1.12 -16.59
C PHE A 8 0.83 1.31 -17.15
N VAL A 9 -0.17 0.91 -16.38
CA VAL A 9 -1.56 1.23 -16.68
C VAL A 9 -1.66 2.76 -16.74
N ARG A 10 -2.00 3.28 -17.92
CA ARG A 10 -2.14 4.72 -18.15
C ARG A 10 -3.55 5.14 -17.73
N LEU A 11 -3.88 4.96 -16.45
CA LEU A 11 -5.15 5.41 -15.88
C LEU A 11 -5.15 6.95 -15.85
N VAL A 12 -5.99 7.57 -16.69
CA VAL A 12 -6.19 9.02 -16.73
C VAL A 12 -7.06 9.47 -15.55
N THR A 13 -7.98 8.60 -15.14
CA THR A 13 -8.83 8.66 -13.94
C THR A 13 -9.13 7.23 -13.51
N ALA A 14 -9.14 6.96 -12.21
CA ALA A 14 -9.68 5.71 -11.66
C ALA A 14 -10.26 5.98 -10.27
N ASN A 15 -11.42 5.38 -9.97
CA ASN A 15 -11.93 5.28 -8.60
C ASN A 15 -11.43 3.97 -7.95
N LEU A 16 -11.62 3.83 -6.63
CA LEU A 16 -11.11 2.66 -5.90
C LEU A 16 -11.77 1.36 -6.38
N ASP A 17 -13.07 1.41 -6.67
CA ASP A 17 -13.84 0.24 -7.10
C ASP A 17 -13.37 -0.25 -8.47
N GLU A 18 -13.01 0.64 -9.39
CA GLU A 18 -12.43 0.29 -10.70
C GLU A 18 -11.07 -0.40 -10.53
N VAL A 19 -10.21 0.11 -9.65
CA VAL A 19 -8.89 -0.49 -9.38
C VAL A 19 -9.04 -1.87 -8.76
N ILE A 20 -9.98 -2.02 -7.81
CA ILE A 20 -10.22 -3.31 -7.15
C ILE A 20 -10.87 -4.29 -8.13
N SER A 21 -11.80 -3.84 -8.97
CA SER A 21 -12.40 -4.67 -10.02
C SER A 21 -11.33 -5.22 -10.97
N GLU A 22 -10.37 -4.38 -11.40
CA GLU A 22 -9.21 -4.82 -12.20
C GLU A 22 -8.36 -5.87 -11.47
N TRP A 23 -8.24 -5.78 -10.14
CA TRP A 23 -7.48 -6.77 -9.36
C TRP A 23 -8.21 -8.11 -9.25
N ILE A 24 -9.54 -8.12 -9.26
CA ILE A 24 -10.36 -9.34 -9.14
C ILE A 24 -10.31 -10.17 -10.42
N GLU A 25 -10.18 -9.52 -11.58
CA GLU A 25 -10.07 -10.22 -12.87
C GLU A 25 -8.78 -11.06 -12.97
N GLU A 26 -7.75 -10.74 -12.18
CA GLU A 26 -6.45 -11.41 -12.15
C GLU A 26 -6.40 -12.46 -11.01
N ASP A 27 -6.65 -13.72 -11.37
CA ASP A 27 -6.81 -14.82 -10.41
C ASP A 27 -5.51 -15.58 -10.04
N GLU A 28 -4.41 -15.31 -10.75
CA GLU A 28 -3.19 -16.10 -10.62
C GLU A 28 -2.24 -15.59 -9.53
N ILE A 29 -2.17 -16.34 -8.43
CA ILE A 29 -1.18 -16.10 -7.38
C ILE A 29 0.21 -16.59 -7.85
N PRO A 30 1.32 -15.83 -7.74
CA PRO A 30 2.64 -16.34 -8.10
C PRO A 30 3.10 -17.50 -7.20
N GLU A 31 3.85 -18.45 -7.75
CA GLU A 31 4.33 -19.65 -7.03
C GLU A 31 5.09 -19.32 -5.73
N GLY A 32 5.89 -18.24 -5.76
CA GLY A 32 6.61 -17.75 -4.58
C GLY A 32 5.69 -17.39 -3.42
N LEU A 33 4.47 -16.90 -3.72
CA LEU A 33 3.45 -16.60 -2.72
C LEU A 33 2.61 -17.83 -2.37
N ARG A 34 2.21 -18.67 -3.35
CA ARG A 34 1.44 -19.91 -3.11
C ARG A 34 2.09 -20.79 -2.04
N SER A 35 3.41 -20.97 -2.14
CA SER A 35 4.18 -21.79 -1.21
C SER A 35 4.28 -21.23 0.22
N ALA A 36 3.87 -19.97 0.45
CA ALA A 36 3.85 -19.32 1.75
C ALA A 36 2.45 -19.27 2.37
N ILE A 37 1.40 -19.18 1.54
CA ILE A 37 0.02 -18.96 2.02
C ILE A 37 -0.88 -20.20 1.85
N ALA A 38 -0.44 -21.22 1.11
CA ALA A 38 -1.21 -22.43 0.79
C ALA A 38 -2.55 -22.16 0.06
N ILE A 39 -2.66 -20.99 -0.58
CA ILE A 39 -3.81 -20.59 -1.41
C ILE A 39 -3.38 -20.68 -2.88
N HIS A 40 -4.15 -21.41 -3.68
CA HIS A 40 -3.87 -21.60 -5.10
C HIS A 40 -4.57 -20.58 -6.00
N LYS A 41 -5.73 -20.07 -5.57
CA LYS A 41 -6.55 -19.12 -6.31
C LYS A 41 -7.20 -18.14 -5.34
N THR A 42 -7.19 -16.86 -5.70
CA THR A 42 -7.98 -15.83 -5.00
C THR A 42 -9.47 -16.05 -5.29
N SER A 43 -10.25 -16.38 -4.27
CA SER A 43 -11.71 -16.49 -4.42
C SER A 43 -12.34 -15.25 -3.80
N TRP A 44 -12.23 -14.10 -4.47
CA TRP A 44 -12.60 -12.78 -3.96
C TRP A 44 -14.05 -12.65 -3.48
N GLU A 45 -14.94 -13.47 -4.05
CA GLU A 45 -16.37 -13.54 -3.73
C GLU A 45 -16.70 -14.36 -2.48
N LEU A 46 -15.71 -15.05 -1.87
CA LEU A 46 -15.97 -15.76 -0.63
C LEU A 46 -16.43 -14.78 0.45
N SER A 47 -17.38 -15.23 1.26
CA SER A 47 -17.67 -14.52 2.50
C SER A 47 -16.42 -14.45 3.37
N TRP A 48 -16.31 -13.39 4.16
CA TRP A 48 -15.22 -13.20 5.11
C TRP A 48 -15.01 -14.43 6.01
N LYS A 49 -16.12 -15.07 6.42
CA LYS A 49 -16.09 -16.30 7.25
C LYS A 49 -15.48 -17.49 6.50
N GLU A 50 -15.89 -17.74 5.27
CA GLU A 50 -15.35 -18.83 4.44
C GLU A 50 -13.86 -18.60 4.14
N PHE A 51 -13.49 -17.35 3.88
CA PHE A 51 -12.11 -16.96 3.70
C PHE A 51 -11.25 -17.31 4.91
N LEU A 52 -11.67 -16.89 6.11
CA LEU A 52 -10.96 -17.20 7.34
C LEU A 52 -10.82 -18.70 7.59
N ALA A 53 -11.83 -19.49 7.21
CA ALA A 53 -11.77 -20.95 7.30
C ALA A 53 -10.83 -21.59 6.26
N SER A 54 -10.56 -20.89 5.15
CA SER A 54 -9.70 -21.38 4.06
C SER A 54 -8.22 -21.09 4.26
N ILE A 55 -7.87 -20.11 5.11
CA ILE A 55 -6.48 -19.73 5.38
C ILE A 55 -5.89 -20.59 6.50
N PRO A 56 -4.58 -20.91 6.43
CA PRO A 56 -3.93 -21.67 7.49
C PRO A 56 -3.83 -20.84 8.78
N GLU A 57 -3.95 -21.49 9.95
CA GLU A 57 -3.87 -20.82 11.26
C GLU A 57 -2.55 -20.08 11.49
N ASN A 58 -1.47 -20.52 10.83
CA ASN A 58 -0.13 -19.95 10.91
C ASN A 58 0.24 -19.11 9.67
N LEU A 59 -0.77 -18.53 9.00
CA LEU A 59 -0.61 -17.68 7.82
C LEU A 59 0.55 -16.69 7.99
N LEU A 60 1.56 -16.80 7.13
CA LEU A 60 2.75 -15.94 7.09
C LEU A 60 3.65 -15.93 8.35
N LEU A 61 3.32 -16.69 9.41
CA LEU A 61 4.09 -16.71 10.65
C LEU A 61 5.48 -17.34 10.48
N HIS A 62 5.58 -18.43 9.72
CA HIS A 62 6.84 -19.15 9.52
C HIS A 62 7.55 -18.81 8.22
N LYS A 63 6.80 -18.30 7.24
CA LYS A 63 7.31 -18.04 5.90
C LYS A 63 6.60 -16.83 5.32
N THR A 64 7.33 -15.72 5.22
CA THR A 64 6.90 -14.52 4.51
C THR A 64 7.82 -14.32 3.30
N PRO A 65 7.30 -13.93 2.13
CA PRO A 65 8.16 -13.51 1.01
C PRO A 65 9.13 -12.40 1.44
N SER A 66 10.35 -12.40 0.91
CA SER A 66 11.28 -11.32 1.21
C SER A 66 10.73 -9.98 0.71
N ILE A 67 11.14 -8.87 1.33
CA ILE A 67 10.77 -7.52 0.86
C ILE A 67 11.20 -7.30 -0.60
N GLY A 68 12.35 -7.88 -0.99
CA GLY A 68 12.88 -7.79 -2.34
C GLY A 68 11.98 -8.49 -3.36
N ASP A 69 11.51 -9.69 -3.04
CA ASP A 69 10.61 -10.46 -3.90
C ASP A 69 9.22 -9.81 -3.96
N SER A 70 8.73 -9.36 -2.80
CA SER A 70 7.43 -8.70 -2.68
C SER A 70 7.31 -7.48 -3.60
N ARG A 71 8.38 -6.68 -3.72
CA ARG A 71 8.42 -5.49 -4.59
C ARG A 71 8.42 -5.80 -6.09
N ARG A 72 8.67 -7.05 -6.48
CA ARG A 72 8.68 -7.50 -7.88
C ARG A 72 7.33 -8.02 -8.34
N PHE A 73 6.42 -8.29 -7.41
CA PHE A 73 5.06 -8.71 -7.75
C PHE A 73 4.28 -7.57 -8.43
N LEU A 74 3.26 -7.96 -9.20
CA LEU A 74 2.30 -7.01 -9.76
C LEU A 74 1.53 -6.28 -8.64
N PRO A 75 1.01 -5.07 -8.88
CA PRO A 75 0.34 -4.27 -7.85
C PRO A 75 -0.78 -5.00 -7.11
N HIS A 76 -1.64 -5.75 -7.82
CA HIS A 76 -2.73 -6.51 -7.21
C HIS A 76 -2.21 -7.59 -6.25
N ILE A 77 -1.13 -8.30 -6.60
CA ILE A 77 -0.48 -9.29 -5.72
C ILE A 77 0.16 -8.60 -4.51
N GLN A 78 0.76 -7.41 -4.69
CA GLN A 78 1.30 -6.65 -3.56
C GLN A 78 0.19 -6.22 -2.58
N ALA A 79 -0.96 -5.78 -3.10
CA ALA A 79 -2.12 -5.43 -2.29
C ALA A 79 -2.67 -6.65 -1.56
N PHE A 80 -2.83 -7.78 -2.27
CA PHE A 80 -3.28 -9.04 -1.67
C PHE A 80 -2.32 -9.55 -0.57
N LEU A 81 -1.00 -9.48 -0.80
CA LEU A 81 -0.01 -9.81 0.22
C LEU A 81 -0.10 -8.87 1.43
N GLY A 82 -0.29 -7.57 1.20
CA GLY A 82 -0.51 -6.59 2.27
C GLY A 82 -1.76 -6.91 3.08
N PHE A 83 -2.86 -7.26 2.41
CA PHE A 83 -4.09 -7.73 3.03
C PHE A 83 -3.86 -8.97 3.90
N LEU A 84 -3.23 -10.02 3.35
CA LEU A 84 -2.92 -11.24 4.10
C LEU A 84 -2.03 -10.99 5.33
N LEU A 85 -1.10 -10.04 5.26
CA LEU A 85 -0.29 -9.65 6.41
C LEU A 85 -1.13 -9.00 7.51
N VAL A 86 -2.06 -8.11 7.16
CA VAL A 86 -2.97 -7.48 8.13
C VAL A 86 -3.89 -8.52 8.75
N VAL A 87 -4.47 -9.41 7.95
CA VAL A 87 -5.33 -10.50 8.43
C VAL A 87 -4.56 -11.46 9.34
N SER A 88 -3.35 -11.87 8.95
CA SER A 88 -2.47 -12.70 9.78
C SER A 88 -2.20 -12.04 11.13
N CYS A 89 -1.82 -10.75 11.13
CA CYS A 89 -1.59 -10.00 12.36
C CYS A 89 -2.86 -9.92 13.23
N TRP A 90 -4.02 -9.69 12.62
CA TRP A 90 -5.30 -9.65 13.30
C TRP A 90 -5.61 -11.00 13.96
N CYS A 91 -5.61 -12.11 13.21
CA CYS A 91 -5.84 -13.47 13.70
C CYS A 91 -4.90 -13.81 14.87
N HIS A 92 -3.59 -13.60 14.71
CA HIS A 92 -2.60 -13.92 15.73
C HIS A 92 -2.68 -13.02 16.96
N SER A 93 -3.21 -11.80 16.82
CA SER A 93 -3.40 -10.88 17.94
C SER A 93 -4.64 -11.20 18.78
N GLN A 94 -5.65 -11.90 18.23
CA GLN A 94 -6.94 -12.17 18.89
C GLN A 94 -6.79 -12.65 20.35
N PRO A 95 -6.01 -13.72 20.65
CA PRO A 95 -5.93 -14.26 22.02
C PRO A 95 -5.34 -13.25 23.01
N TRP A 96 -4.53 -12.31 22.53
CA TRP A 96 -3.88 -11.28 23.34
C TRP A 96 -4.78 -10.06 23.53
N ARG A 97 -5.57 -9.71 22.50
CA ARG A 97 -6.58 -8.64 22.57
C ARG A 97 -7.72 -9.02 23.52
N GLU A 98 -8.22 -10.25 23.44
CA GLU A 98 -9.27 -10.78 24.34
C GLU A 98 -8.83 -10.76 25.81
N LYS A 99 -7.56 -11.10 26.07
CA LYS A 99 -6.96 -11.05 27.42
C LYS A 99 -6.58 -9.63 27.86
N LYS A 100 -6.79 -8.61 27.01
CA LYS A 100 -6.39 -7.22 27.24
C LYS A 100 -4.90 -7.06 27.58
N LEU A 101 -4.06 -7.92 26.99
CA LEU A 101 -2.61 -7.91 27.17
C LEU A 101 -1.91 -6.97 26.18
N LEU A 102 -2.60 -6.57 25.12
CA LEU A 102 -2.12 -5.57 24.17
C LEU A 102 -2.65 -4.19 24.57
N GLN A 103 -1.75 -3.21 24.64
CA GLN A 103 -2.15 -1.81 24.70
C GLN A 103 -2.71 -1.44 23.32
N THR A 104 -4.03 -1.30 23.22
CA THR A 104 -4.65 -0.64 22.08
C THR A 104 -4.36 0.85 22.19
N PHE A 105 -3.95 1.47 21.09
CA PHE A 105 -3.72 2.90 21.07
C PHE A 105 -4.76 3.51 20.15
N GLU A 106 -5.79 4.12 20.74
CA GLU A 106 -6.81 4.83 19.98
C GLU A 106 -6.15 5.67 18.86
N LYS A 107 -6.63 5.47 17.62
CA LYS A 107 -6.21 6.20 16.41
C LYS A 107 -4.90 5.78 15.77
N ARG A 108 -4.35 4.59 16.04
CA ARG A 108 -3.30 4.04 15.15
C ARG A 108 -3.92 3.39 13.91
N PRO A 109 -3.26 3.48 12.73
CA PRO A 109 -3.79 2.88 11.51
C PRO A 109 -4.08 1.38 11.61
N LEU A 110 -3.28 0.65 12.39
CA LEU A 110 -3.46 -0.79 12.57
C LEU A 110 -4.67 -1.12 13.45
N ASP A 111 -4.92 -0.32 14.50
CA ASP A 111 -6.09 -0.50 15.36
C ASP A 111 -7.39 -0.28 14.56
N PHE A 112 -7.39 0.72 13.67
CA PHE A 112 -8.51 0.97 12.76
C PHE A 112 -8.71 -0.16 11.73
N ALA A 113 -7.63 -0.69 11.16
CA ALA A 113 -7.71 -1.86 10.27
C ALA A 113 -8.31 -3.08 10.99
N PHE A 114 -7.97 -3.26 12.26
CA PHE A 114 -8.50 -4.36 13.07
C PHE A 114 -9.98 -4.17 13.41
N GLU A 115 -10.43 -2.94 13.66
CA GLU A 115 -11.86 -2.64 13.83
C GLU A 115 -12.68 -2.99 12.58
N ILE A 116 -12.16 -2.69 11.38
CA ILE A 116 -12.78 -3.12 10.12
C ILE A 116 -12.90 -4.64 10.06
N LEU A 117 -11.83 -5.37 10.39
CA LEU A 117 -11.83 -6.84 10.36
C LEU A 117 -12.75 -7.46 11.43
N ASP A 118 -12.87 -6.83 12.59
CA ASP A 118 -13.78 -7.26 13.65
C ASP A 118 -15.27 -7.06 13.25
N GLN A 119 -15.55 -6.16 12.31
CA GLN A 119 -16.90 -5.86 11.80
C GLN A 119 -17.18 -6.47 10.42
N ALA A 120 -16.24 -7.24 9.88
CA ALA A 120 -16.34 -7.79 8.52
C ALA A 120 -17.32 -8.97 8.39
N GLU A 121 -17.99 -9.39 9.46
CA GLU A 121 -18.98 -10.46 9.40
C GLU A 121 -20.15 -10.08 8.47
N GLY A 122 -20.41 -10.94 7.47
CA GLY A 122 -21.45 -10.72 6.46
C GLY A 122 -20.93 -10.10 5.16
N ASN A 123 -19.70 -9.58 5.14
CA ASN A 123 -19.09 -9.03 3.93
C ASN A 123 -18.30 -10.09 3.16
N SER A 124 -18.11 -9.86 1.86
CA SER A 124 -17.17 -10.58 1.00
C SER A 124 -15.72 -10.10 1.21
N ILE A 125 -14.72 -10.90 0.79
CA ILE A 125 -13.31 -10.49 0.87
C ILE A 125 -13.08 -9.18 0.11
N VAL A 126 -13.68 -9.04 -1.07
CA VAL A 126 -13.52 -7.84 -1.90
C VAL A 126 -14.00 -6.59 -1.17
N GLU A 127 -15.14 -6.64 -0.50
CA GLU A 127 -15.69 -5.51 0.27
C GLU A 127 -14.75 -5.15 1.43
N VAL A 128 -14.24 -6.16 2.14
CA VAL A 128 -13.29 -5.95 3.25
C VAL A 128 -11.97 -5.34 2.75
N LEU A 129 -11.45 -5.83 1.63
CA LEU A 129 -10.24 -5.28 1.00
C LEU A 129 -10.48 -3.83 0.57
N SER A 130 -11.63 -3.54 -0.04
CA SER A 130 -11.99 -2.19 -0.47
C SER A 130 -12.02 -1.22 0.70
N GLN A 131 -12.69 -1.61 1.79
CA GLN A 131 -12.76 -0.79 2.99
C GLN A 131 -11.37 -0.55 3.61
N LEU A 132 -10.53 -1.59 3.70
CA LEU A 132 -9.16 -1.45 4.19
C LEU A 132 -8.30 -0.53 3.32
N VAL A 133 -8.37 -0.66 1.99
CA VAL A 133 -7.59 0.20 1.08
C VAL A 133 -8.09 1.64 1.16
N GLY A 134 -9.40 1.85 1.14
CA GLY A 134 -10.02 3.16 1.25
C GLY A 134 -9.61 3.88 2.53
N ASP A 135 -9.84 3.25 3.67
CA ASP A 135 -9.76 3.93 4.95
C ASP A 135 -8.37 3.87 5.60
N CYS A 136 -7.58 2.82 5.35
CA CYS A 136 -6.26 2.66 5.97
C CYS A 136 -5.11 3.14 5.06
N ALA A 137 -5.31 3.20 3.74
CA ALA A 137 -4.26 3.60 2.80
C ALA A 137 -4.58 4.89 2.06
N VAL A 138 -5.71 4.95 1.35
CA VAL A 138 -6.06 6.09 0.49
C VAL A 138 -6.36 7.33 1.32
N ALA A 139 -7.31 7.27 2.26
CA ALA A 139 -7.71 8.42 3.06
C ALA A 139 -6.54 9.01 3.89
N PRO A 140 -5.73 8.22 4.63
CA PRO A 140 -4.59 8.75 5.37
C PRO A 140 -3.51 9.33 4.46
N HIS A 141 -3.31 8.76 3.27
CA HIS A 141 -2.39 9.30 2.27
C HIS A 141 -2.85 10.67 1.77
N LEU A 142 -4.12 10.80 1.41
CA LEU A 142 -4.70 12.08 0.97
C LEU A 142 -4.64 13.12 2.07
N GLN A 143 -5.06 12.78 3.30
CA GLN A 143 -5.00 13.69 4.44
C GLN A 143 -3.57 14.19 4.71
N THR A 144 -2.61 13.27 4.75
CA THR A 144 -1.18 13.62 4.93
C THR A 144 -0.70 14.53 3.81
N THR A 145 -1.16 14.28 2.59
CA THR A 145 -0.68 14.97 1.40
C THR A 145 -1.29 16.36 1.27
N TRP A 146 -2.59 16.53 1.51
CA TRP A 146 -3.23 17.84 1.60
C TRP A 146 -2.64 18.68 2.72
N ARG A 147 -2.38 18.08 3.89
CA ARG A 147 -1.67 18.77 4.98
C ARG A 147 -0.29 19.25 4.53
N LYS A 148 0.47 18.44 3.79
CA LYS A 148 1.78 18.86 3.26
C LYS A 148 1.63 20.00 2.25
N MET A 149 0.68 19.91 1.33
CA MET A 149 0.40 20.96 0.34
C MET A 149 0.00 22.28 1.00
N GLY A 150 -0.94 22.25 1.95
CA GLY A 150 -1.39 23.43 2.68
C GLY A 150 -0.26 24.12 3.46
N ASN A 151 0.78 23.38 3.83
CA ASN A 151 1.98 23.90 4.50
C ASN A 151 3.14 24.20 3.54
N GLY A 152 2.92 24.18 2.21
CA GLY A 152 3.97 24.39 1.21
C GLY A 152 5.08 23.33 1.21
N GLN A 153 4.85 22.17 1.84
CA GLN A 153 5.82 21.09 1.93
C GLN A 153 5.79 20.22 0.67
N LYS A 154 6.95 19.66 0.32
CA LYS A 154 7.03 18.64 -0.73
C LYS A 154 6.13 17.48 -0.38
N CYS A 155 5.21 17.16 -1.29
CA CYS A 155 4.22 16.13 -1.10
C CYS A 155 4.29 15.16 -2.28
N SER A 156 3.90 13.91 -2.04
CA SER A 156 3.87 12.87 -3.06
C SER A 156 2.50 12.82 -3.75
N LEU A 157 1.70 13.91 -3.73
CA LEU A 157 0.39 13.90 -4.37
C LEU A 157 0.59 13.70 -5.87
N ARG A 158 0.14 12.55 -6.35
CA ARG A 158 0.14 12.21 -7.77
C ARG A 158 -1.23 12.37 -8.38
N PHE A 159 -2.25 12.49 -7.54
CA PHE A 159 -3.63 12.61 -7.97
C PHE A 159 -4.37 13.63 -7.11
N PHE A 160 -5.11 14.53 -7.73
CA PHE A 160 -6.01 15.42 -7.00
C PHE A 160 -7.45 14.96 -7.20
N TRP A 161 -8.26 15.14 -6.17
CA TRP A 161 -9.68 14.88 -6.23
C TRP A 161 -10.35 15.96 -7.08
N ASP A 162 -11.08 15.54 -8.11
CA ASP A 162 -11.86 16.41 -9.01
C ASP A 162 -13.26 15.83 -9.16
N GLY A 163 -14.21 16.33 -8.35
CA GLY A 163 -15.58 15.85 -8.33
C GLY A 163 -15.69 14.45 -7.71
N GLU A 164 -15.88 13.43 -8.54
CA GLU A 164 -16.01 12.01 -8.15
C GLU A 164 -14.79 11.16 -8.56
N ALA A 165 -13.78 11.78 -9.18
CA ALA A 165 -12.64 11.06 -9.74
C ALA A 165 -11.30 11.63 -9.27
N PHE A 166 -10.29 10.75 -9.17
CA PHE A 166 -8.91 11.14 -8.96
C PHE A 166 -8.20 11.38 -10.30
N ARG A 167 -7.64 12.57 -10.52
CA ARG A 167 -6.90 12.92 -11.75
C ARG A 167 -5.39 12.97 -11.52
N SER A 168 -4.64 12.37 -12.44
CA SER A 168 -3.17 12.35 -12.38
C SER A 168 -2.55 13.74 -12.54
N THR A 169 -1.50 14.03 -11.77
CA THR A 169 -0.64 15.22 -11.91
C THR A 169 0.48 15.03 -12.94
N GLY A 170 0.56 13.86 -13.61
CA GLY A 170 1.58 13.55 -14.60
C GLY A 170 2.96 13.21 -14.03
N THR A 171 3.09 13.09 -12.70
CA THR A 171 4.39 12.83 -12.04
C THR A 171 4.60 11.33 -11.80
N ILE A 172 5.47 10.69 -12.61
CA ILE A 172 5.83 9.26 -12.45
C ILE A 172 6.68 9.07 -11.19
N THR A 173 6.35 8.08 -10.35
CA THR A 173 7.15 7.80 -9.15
C THR A 173 7.07 6.32 -8.74
N LYS A 174 8.12 5.78 -8.10
CA LYS A 174 8.19 4.37 -7.65
C LYS A 174 7.70 4.21 -6.20
N PRO A 175 7.11 3.06 -5.81
CA PRO A 175 6.83 2.74 -4.41
C PRO A 175 8.12 2.81 -3.57
N GLY A 176 8.03 3.30 -2.32
CA GLY A 176 9.17 3.37 -1.38
C GLY A 176 10.00 4.66 -1.40
N PHE A 177 9.64 5.66 -2.21
CA PHE A 177 10.41 6.92 -2.38
C PHE A 177 9.98 8.08 -1.46
N SER A 178 9.13 7.87 -0.45
CA SER A 178 8.62 8.94 0.42
C SER A 178 9.52 9.30 1.61
N GLY A 179 10.72 8.70 1.71
CA GLY A 179 11.50 8.63 2.95
C GLY A 179 12.81 9.41 3.03
N GLU A 180 13.29 10.08 1.99
CA GLU A 180 14.60 10.75 2.08
C GLU A 180 14.52 12.12 2.76
N ARG A 181 14.26 12.10 4.08
CA ARG A 181 14.59 13.22 4.97
C ARG A 181 16.07 13.57 4.87
N LEU A 182 16.92 12.55 4.70
CA LEU A 182 18.34 12.71 4.43
C LEU A 182 18.59 13.41 3.10
N GLY A 183 18.00 12.94 1.99
CA GLY A 183 18.13 13.61 0.69
C GLY A 183 17.57 15.03 0.66
N SER A 184 16.59 15.35 1.52
CA SER A 184 16.07 16.71 1.72
C SER A 184 17.02 17.57 2.56
N LEU A 185 17.58 17.02 3.63
CA LEU A 185 18.60 17.66 4.47
C LEU A 185 19.87 17.94 3.66
N MET A 186 20.38 16.97 2.91
CA MET A 186 21.55 17.11 2.05
C MET A 186 21.33 18.19 0.99
N ARG A 187 20.11 18.36 0.49
CA ARG A 187 19.76 19.45 -0.44
C ARG A 187 19.74 20.81 0.23
N MET A 188 19.13 20.92 1.42
CA MET A 188 19.15 22.17 2.21
C MET A 188 20.58 22.58 2.59
N LEU A 189 21.42 21.62 3.00
CA LEU A 189 22.83 21.87 3.30
C LEU A 189 23.61 22.32 2.05
N ALA A 190 23.28 21.78 0.87
CA ALA A 190 23.89 22.24 -0.38
C ALA A 190 23.43 23.66 -0.78
N ASP A 191 22.16 24.01 -0.60
CA ASP A 191 21.63 25.35 -0.88
C ASP A 191 22.23 26.42 0.04
N LEU A 192 22.57 26.05 1.28
CA LEU A 192 23.29 26.90 2.24
C LEU A 192 24.81 26.97 1.98
N GLY A 193 25.32 26.29 0.95
CA GLY A 193 26.75 26.25 0.61
C GLY A 193 27.59 25.38 1.55
N LEU A 194 26.96 24.61 2.44
CA LEU A 194 27.64 23.71 3.37
C LEU A 194 28.03 22.37 2.72
N LEU A 195 27.40 22.02 1.59
CA LEU A 195 27.74 20.85 0.77
C LEU A 195 27.81 21.22 -0.72
N THR A 196 28.68 20.55 -1.47
CA THR A 196 28.76 20.70 -2.93
C THR A 196 27.89 19.65 -3.61
N SER A 197 26.88 20.10 -4.38
CA SER A 197 26.08 19.19 -5.21
C SER A 197 26.76 18.98 -6.57
N PRO A 198 27.03 17.72 -6.99
CA PRO A 198 27.69 17.44 -8.26
C PRO A 198 26.86 17.83 -9.50
N GLN A 199 25.56 18.12 -9.36
CA GLN A 199 24.68 18.50 -10.48
C GLN A 199 24.65 20.00 -10.82
N ARG A 200 25.36 20.88 -10.09
CA ARG A 200 25.35 22.34 -10.35
C ARG A 200 26.54 22.85 -11.20
N ARG A 201 27.01 22.05 -12.15
CA ARG A 201 27.88 22.53 -13.26
C ARG A 201 27.18 22.31 -14.59
N LYS A 202 26.18 23.14 -14.88
CA LYS A 202 25.82 23.60 -16.22
C LYS A 202 24.93 24.83 -16.03
N GLU A 203 25.31 25.90 -16.72
CA GLU A 203 24.58 27.17 -16.86
C GLU A 203 24.84 28.24 -15.80
N THR A 204 25.99 28.91 -15.93
CA THR A 204 25.98 30.38 -16.04
C THR A 204 27.09 30.78 -17.02
N LEU A 205 26.71 30.91 -18.29
CA LEU A 205 27.46 31.64 -19.31
C LEU A 205 26.43 32.30 -20.21
N TYR A 206 25.88 33.42 -19.73
CA TYR A 206 25.40 34.50 -20.58
C TYR A 206 25.74 35.82 -19.88
N ARG A 207 26.81 36.43 -20.41
CA ARG A 207 27.33 37.79 -20.28
C ARG A 207 27.33 38.46 -18.91
#